data_AF-A0A538K0L6-F1
#
_entry.id   AF-A0A538K0L6-F1
#
_cell.length_a   1.000
_cell.length_b   1.000
_cell.length_c   1.000
_cell.angle_alpha   90.00
_cell.angle_beta   90.00
_cell.angle_gamma   90.00
#
_symmetry.space_group_name_H-M   'P 1'
#
loop_
_entity.id
_entity.type
_entity.pdbx_description
1 polymer ?
#
loop_
_entity_poly.entity_id
_entity_poly.type
_entity_poly.pdbx_seq_one_letter_code
_entity_poly.pdbx_strand_id
1 'polypeptide(L)'
;MAAAGATGIAAQSGTAAPAGNAGKASYPPGASKFKRPKLKQGVLTIRGTKVSDKIALRLQAGQPDVLQIDVGDDGSPEFSFPRSAITKIVVNARAGNDAVRIDEGNGAFTDTIPTTIDGGDGNDTIAGGKGVETLLGGNG
;
A
#
# COMPACT_ATOMS: atom_id res chain seq x y z
N MET A 1 -2.24 16.03 55.09
CA MET A 1 -3.53 15.33 54.86
C MET A 1 -4.60 16.39 54.68
N ALA A 2 -5.30 16.38 53.54
CA ALA A 2 -6.57 17.07 53.36
C ALA A 2 -7.33 16.30 52.28
N ALA A 3 -8.53 15.83 52.60
CA ALA A 3 -9.43 15.14 51.68
C ALA A 3 -10.65 16.02 51.44
N ALA A 4 -11.15 16.02 50.21
CA ALA A 4 -12.52 16.39 49.88
C ALA A 4 -12.86 15.81 48.50
N GLY A 5 -14.05 15.23 48.37
CA GLY A 5 -14.63 14.79 47.09
C GLY A 5 -16.11 15.17 47.02
N ALA A 6 -16.74 14.85 45.89
CA ALA A 6 -18.14 15.14 45.53
C ALA A 6 -18.46 16.66 45.37
N THR A 7 -19.40 17.12 44.53
CA THR A 7 -20.30 16.49 43.52
C THR A 7 -19.95 17.06 42.11
N GLY A 8 -20.67 16.83 41.00
CA GLY A 8 -21.99 16.23 40.78
C GLY A 8 -22.31 15.90 39.32
N ILE A 9 -23.50 16.30 38.83
CA ILE A 9 -24.11 15.89 37.56
C ILE A 9 -24.78 17.05 36.79
N ALA A 10 -24.66 17.01 35.45
CA ALA A 10 -25.67 17.47 34.50
C ALA A 10 -25.43 16.74 33.17
N ALA A 11 -26.48 16.21 32.53
CA ALA A 11 -26.36 15.39 31.32
C ALA A 11 -26.94 16.10 30.08
N GLN A 12 -26.33 15.87 28.91
CA GLN A 12 -27.06 15.75 27.64
C GLN A 12 -26.22 15.16 26.49
N SER A 13 -26.86 14.24 25.76
CA SER A 13 -26.72 13.87 24.34
C SER A 13 -25.52 14.40 23.54
N GLY A 14 -24.75 13.50 22.94
CA GLY A 14 -23.59 13.84 22.09
C GLY A 14 -23.88 13.90 20.58
N THR A 15 -22.81 14.16 19.81
CA THR A 15 -22.68 13.95 18.35
C THR A 15 -21.19 13.85 17.99
N ALA A 16 -20.88 13.45 16.74
CA ALA A 16 -19.57 12.96 16.31
C ALA A 16 -18.47 14.03 16.13
N ALA A 17 -17.24 13.55 15.91
CA ALA A 17 -16.06 14.34 15.59
C ALA A 17 -16.19 15.16 14.28
N PRO A 18 -15.26 16.10 14.05
CA PRO A 18 -14.27 15.78 13.01
C PRO A 18 -12.81 15.95 13.48
N ALA A 19 -11.95 15.04 13.03
CA ALA A 19 -10.49 15.18 13.13
C ALA A 19 -9.97 16.12 12.03
N GLY A 20 -8.98 16.96 12.35
CA GLY A 20 -8.38 17.90 11.42
C GLY A 20 -6.86 17.99 11.53
N ASN A 21 -6.20 18.04 10.38
CA ASN A 21 -4.78 18.33 10.14
C ASN A 21 -3.75 17.23 10.48
N ALA A 22 -3.76 16.15 9.69
CA ALA A 22 -2.51 15.51 9.26
C ALA A 22 -1.97 16.26 8.01
N GLY A 23 -0.66 16.53 7.98
CA GLY A 23 -0.02 17.34 6.94
C GLY A 23 -0.08 16.70 5.55
N LYS A 24 -0.35 17.53 4.54
CA LYS A 24 -0.39 17.10 3.14
C LYS A 24 1.03 16.81 2.61
N ALA A 25 1.44 15.54 2.61
CA ALA A 25 2.53 15.06 1.74
C ALA A 25 2.01 14.91 0.30
N SER A 26 1.57 16.02 -0.31
CA SER A 26 1.09 16.03 -1.69
C SER A 26 2.22 15.62 -2.63
N TYR A 27 2.05 14.49 -3.32
CA TYR A 27 2.89 14.07 -4.45
C TYR A 27 3.16 15.28 -5.39
N PRO A 28 4.43 15.60 -5.69
CA PRO A 28 4.77 16.89 -6.28
C PRO A 28 4.12 17.09 -7.66
N PRO A 29 3.55 18.28 -7.94
CA PRO A 29 2.83 18.57 -9.18
C PRO A 29 3.82 18.71 -10.35
N GLY A 30 4.14 17.59 -10.98
CA GLY A 30 5.07 17.52 -12.11
C GLY A 30 5.51 16.08 -12.43
N ALA A 31 5.49 15.19 -11.44
CA ALA A 31 5.75 13.77 -11.66
C ALA A 31 4.58 13.11 -12.44
N SER A 32 4.93 12.13 -13.28
CA SER A 32 3.97 11.45 -14.16
C SER A 32 2.95 10.67 -13.36
N LYS A 33 1.70 11.14 -13.27
CA LYS A 33 0.65 10.52 -12.43
C LYS A 33 0.60 9.00 -12.57
N PHE A 34 0.75 8.31 -11.45
CA PHE A 34 0.60 6.85 -11.35
C PHE A 34 -0.76 6.43 -11.93
N LYS A 35 -0.78 5.36 -12.73
CA LYS A 35 -1.99 4.91 -13.42
C LYS A 35 -2.65 3.77 -12.66
N ARG A 36 -3.99 3.76 -12.63
CA ARG A 36 -4.75 2.68 -11.99
C ARG A 36 -4.26 1.30 -12.49
N PRO A 37 -3.86 0.38 -11.59
CA PRO A 37 -3.51 -0.98 -11.93
C PRO A 37 -4.61 -1.70 -12.71
N LYS A 38 -4.21 -2.62 -13.59
CA LYS A 38 -5.13 -3.33 -14.50
C LYS A 38 -5.27 -4.77 -14.06
N LEU A 39 -6.47 -5.17 -13.67
CA LEU A 39 -6.81 -6.58 -13.49
C LEU A 39 -7.44 -7.12 -14.78
N LYS A 40 -6.80 -8.11 -15.41
CA LYS A 40 -7.31 -8.76 -16.63
C LYS A 40 -7.05 -10.26 -16.56
N GLN A 41 -8.11 -11.07 -16.72
CA GLN A 41 -8.02 -12.54 -16.75
C GLN A 41 -7.24 -13.12 -15.56
N GLY A 42 -7.47 -12.57 -14.36
CA GLY A 42 -6.75 -12.94 -13.13
C GLY A 42 -5.39 -12.27 -12.93
N VAL A 43 -4.79 -11.68 -13.96
CA VAL A 43 -3.48 -11.01 -13.84
C VAL A 43 -3.66 -9.56 -13.40
N LEU A 44 -3.20 -9.25 -12.18
CA LEU A 44 -3.09 -7.88 -11.68
C LEU A 44 -1.76 -7.28 -12.15
N THR A 45 -1.84 -6.32 -13.07
CA THR A 45 -0.69 -5.61 -13.62
C THR A 45 -0.58 -4.22 -13.00
N ILE A 46 0.49 -4.00 -12.26
CA ILE A 46 0.88 -2.73 -11.65
C ILE A 46 2.01 -2.14 -12.49
N ARG A 47 1.92 -0.85 -12.83
CA ARG A 47 2.92 -0.12 -13.59
C ARG A 47 3.22 1.21 -12.93
N GLY A 48 4.44 1.37 -12.46
CA GLY A 48 5.00 2.66 -12.07
C GLY A 48 5.22 3.59 -13.26
N THR A 49 5.99 4.64 -13.03
CA THR A 49 5.96 5.88 -13.79
C THR A 49 7.19 6.00 -14.71
N LYS A 50 8.01 7.04 -14.59
CA LYS A 50 9.34 7.18 -15.23
C LYS A 50 10.27 7.98 -14.30
N VAL A 51 9.93 7.99 -13.03
CA VAL A 51 10.60 8.64 -11.91
C VAL A 51 10.40 7.73 -10.70
N SER A 52 11.22 7.90 -9.67
CA SER A 52 11.11 7.14 -8.41
C SER A 52 9.67 7.04 -7.87
N ASP A 53 9.17 5.82 -7.82
CA ASP A 53 7.93 5.42 -7.17
C ASP A 53 8.21 4.67 -5.86
N LYS A 54 7.27 4.76 -4.93
CA LYS A 54 7.20 3.88 -3.75
C LYS A 54 5.92 3.07 -3.87
N ILE A 55 6.00 1.74 -3.73
CA ILE A 55 4.86 0.85 -3.94
C ILE A 55 4.89 -0.28 -2.89
N ALA A 56 3.96 -0.26 -1.95
CA ALA A 56 3.71 -1.38 -1.05
C ALA A 56 2.47 -2.18 -1.48
N LEU A 57 2.61 -3.50 -1.57
CA LEU A 57 1.49 -4.43 -1.78
C LEU A 57 1.19 -5.11 -0.46
N ARG A 58 -0.05 -5.03 0.03
CA ARG A 58 -0.43 -5.56 1.36
C ARG A 58 -1.83 -6.13 1.37
N LEU A 59 -2.14 -7.00 2.33
CA LEU A 59 -3.54 -7.30 2.64
C LEU A 59 -4.15 -6.18 3.49
N GLN A 60 -5.45 -5.95 3.33
CA GLN A 60 -6.18 -5.01 4.19
C GLN A 60 -6.27 -5.55 5.63
N ALA A 61 -6.00 -4.69 6.61
CA ALA A 61 -6.12 -5.03 8.02
C ALA A 61 -7.53 -5.58 8.35
N GLY A 62 -7.59 -6.78 8.93
CA GLY A 62 -8.84 -7.46 9.25
C GLY A 62 -9.68 -7.94 8.06
N GLN A 63 -9.20 -7.82 6.82
CA GLN A 63 -9.92 -8.20 5.59
C GLN A 63 -8.93 -8.85 4.59
N PRO A 64 -8.51 -10.11 4.81
CA PRO A 64 -7.47 -10.79 4.00
C PRO A 64 -7.89 -11.08 2.55
N ASP A 65 -9.19 -10.94 2.23
CA ASP A 65 -9.75 -11.06 0.88
C ASP A 65 -9.54 -9.80 0.02
N VAL A 66 -8.93 -8.74 0.56
CA VAL A 66 -8.65 -7.48 -0.16
C VAL A 66 -7.14 -7.27 -0.24
N LEU A 67 -6.61 -7.32 -1.46
CA LEU A 67 -5.25 -6.87 -1.75
C LEU A 67 -5.26 -5.36 -2.00
N GLN A 68 -4.43 -4.65 -1.26
CA GLN A 68 -4.21 -3.22 -1.35
C GLN A 68 -2.87 -2.91 -2.03
N ILE A 69 -2.82 -1.75 -2.68
CA ILE A 69 -1.63 -1.15 -3.26
C ILE A 69 -1.56 0.28 -2.73
N ASP A 70 -0.47 0.56 -2.03
CA ASP A 70 -0.13 1.85 -1.40
C ASP A 70 1.04 2.46 -2.18
N VAL A 71 0.73 3.51 -2.93
CA VAL A 71 1.58 4.24 -3.87
C VAL A 71 2.04 5.53 -3.21
N GLY A 72 3.27 5.51 -2.72
CA GLY A 72 3.79 6.48 -1.76
C GLY A 72 4.37 5.78 -0.54
N ASP A 73 3.83 4.60 -0.21
CA ASP A 73 4.13 3.83 1.01
C ASP A 73 3.90 4.68 2.27
N ASP A 74 2.73 5.34 2.32
CA ASP A 74 2.37 6.33 3.35
C ASP A 74 1.44 5.77 4.45
N GLY A 75 0.92 4.55 4.27
CA GLY A 75 -0.06 3.91 5.14
C GLY A 75 -1.49 3.92 4.59
N SER A 76 -1.74 4.68 3.53
CA SER A 76 -3.04 4.82 2.85
C SER A 76 -3.02 4.11 1.49
N PRO A 77 -3.98 3.24 1.16
CA PRO A 77 -3.99 2.55 -0.13
C PRO A 77 -4.79 3.32 -1.20
N GLU A 78 -4.17 3.62 -2.34
CA GLU A 78 -4.81 4.23 -3.52
C GLU A 78 -5.72 3.24 -4.26
N PHE A 79 -5.38 1.96 -4.22
CA PHE A 79 -6.09 0.92 -4.95
C PHE A 79 -6.30 -0.33 -4.11
N SER A 80 -7.52 -0.86 -4.18
CA SER A 80 -7.91 -2.14 -3.57
C SER A 80 -8.54 -3.05 -4.62
N PHE A 81 -8.23 -4.34 -4.56
CA PHE A 81 -8.74 -5.37 -5.45
C PHE A 81 -9.17 -6.62 -4.63
N PRO A 82 -10.25 -7.31 -5.02
CA PRO A 82 -10.60 -8.58 -4.40
C PRO A 82 -9.53 -9.63 -4.73
N ARG A 83 -8.91 -10.19 -3.69
CA ARG A 83 -7.83 -11.21 -3.77
C ARG A 83 -8.27 -12.43 -4.57
N SER A 84 -9.52 -12.86 -4.41
CA SER A 84 -10.13 -13.98 -5.14
C SER A 84 -10.20 -13.79 -6.66
N ALA A 85 -10.10 -12.56 -7.17
CA ALA A 85 -10.04 -12.28 -8.60
C ALA A 85 -8.60 -12.22 -9.15
N ILE A 86 -7.58 -12.47 -8.32
CA ILE A 86 -6.17 -12.38 -8.69
C ILE A 86 -5.54 -13.79 -8.69
N THR A 87 -5.02 -14.20 -9.84
CA THR A 87 -4.29 -15.46 -10.03
C THR A 87 -2.79 -15.24 -10.25
N LYS A 88 -2.38 -14.01 -10.61
CA LYS A 88 -0.97 -13.60 -10.73
C LYS A 88 -0.83 -12.10 -10.49
N ILE A 89 0.26 -11.69 -9.86
CA ILE A 89 0.66 -10.28 -9.70
C ILE A 89 1.90 -10.01 -10.56
N VAL A 90 1.90 -8.88 -11.27
CA VAL A 90 3.05 -8.37 -12.01
C VAL A 90 3.23 -6.88 -11.70
N VAL A 91 4.29 -6.53 -10.99
CA VAL A 91 4.75 -5.15 -10.79
C VAL A 91 5.85 -4.87 -11.80
N ASN A 92 5.76 -3.72 -12.47
CA ASN A 92 6.83 -3.15 -13.29
C ASN A 92 7.00 -1.72 -12.78
N ALA A 93 8.08 -1.41 -12.06
CA ALA A 93 8.26 -0.09 -11.46
C ALA A 93 8.70 0.93 -12.55
N ARG A 94 9.70 0.51 -13.34
CA ARG A 94 10.08 0.84 -14.72
C ARG A 94 11.35 1.67 -14.86
N ALA A 95 11.40 2.86 -14.30
CA ALA A 95 12.53 3.76 -14.47
C ALA A 95 12.52 4.87 -13.43
N GLY A 96 13.67 5.11 -12.80
CA GLY A 96 13.76 5.84 -11.54
C GLY A 96 14.38 4.94 -10.48
N ASN A 97 14.70 5.48 -9.31
CA ASN A 97 15.11 4.65 -8.18
C ASN A 97 13.85 4.28 -7.39
N ASP A 98 13.30 3.11 -7.66
CA ASP A 98 12.00 2.66 -7.18
C ASP A 98 12.15 1.84 -5.88
N ALA A 99 11.16 1.96 -4.98
CA ALA A 99 11.08 1.17 -3.76
C ALA A 99 9.79 0.33 -3.78
N VAL A 100 9.91 -0.98 -4.01
CA VAL A 100 8.78 -1.90 -4.06
C VAL A 100 8.87 -2.90 -2.92
N ARG A 101 7.81 -3.03 -2.11
CA ARG A 101 7.77 -4.00 -1.02
C ARG A 101 6.48 -4.79 -0.95
N ILE A 102 6.59 -6.03 -0.49
CA ILE A 102 5.46 -6.85 -0.05
C ILE A 102 5.35 -6.69 1.47
N ASP A 103 4.20 -6.22 1.95
CA ASP A 103 3.91 -6.05 3.37
C ASP A 103 2.94 -7.14 3.83
N GLU A 104 3.49 -8.08 4.60
CA GLU A 104 2.74 -9.22 5.13
C GLU A 104 2.31 -9.03 6.59
N GLY A 105 2.35 -7.81 7.13
CA GLY A 105 1.90 -7.51 8.50
C GLY A 105 0.43 -7.86 8.75
N ASN A 106 -0.38 -7.88 7.68
CA ASN A 106 -1.80 -8.30 7.70
C ASN A 106 -2.03 -9.72 7.13
N GLY A 107 -0.96 -10.49 6.87
CA GLY A 107 -1.02 -11.87 6.36
C GLY A 107 -0.34 -12.08 5.01
N ALA A 108 -0.19 -13.36 4.65
CA ALA A 108 0.48 -13.79 3.41
C ALA A 108 -0.41 -13.67 2.17
N PHE A 109 0.20 -13.34 1.02
CA PHE A 109 -0.45 -13.52 -0.28
C PHE A 109 0.43 -14.10 -1.40
N THR A 110 1.75 -13.98 -1.30
CA THR A 110 2.69 -14.56 -2.27
C THR A 110 2.99 -16.05 -2.05
N ASP A 111 2.44 -16.61 -0.97
CA ASP A 111 2.36 -18.06 -0.69
C ASP A 111 1.45 -18.80 -1.69
N THR A 112 0.46 -18.10 -2.23
CA THR A 112 -0.65 -18.64 -3.03
C THR A 112 -0.84 -17.92 -4.36
N ILE A 113 -0.37 -16.68 -4.48
CA ILE A 113 -0.45 -15.87 -5.70
C ILE A 113 0.96 -15.64 -6.26
N PRO A 114 1.35 -16.31 -7.36
CA PRO A 114 2.61 -16.07 -8.03
C PRO A 114 2.81 -14.59 -8.33
N THR A 115 3.93 -14.05 -7.85
CA THR A 115 4.21 -12.62 -7.89
C THR A 115 5.54 -12.36 -8.57
N THR A 116 5.53 -11.50 -9.58
CA THR A 116 6.72 -10.99 -10.26
C THR A 116 6.85 -9.50 -9.98
N ILE A 117 8.03 -9.06 -9.53
CA ILE A 117 8.39 -7.66 -9.38
C ILE A 117 9.60 -7.40 -10.26
N ASP A 118 9.45 -6.44 -11.17
CA ASP A 118 10.50 -5.94 -12.04
C ASP A 118 10.75 -4.47 -11.67
N GLY A 119 11.96 -4.18 -11.21
CA GLY A 119 12.44 -2.83 -10.91
C GLY A 119 12.50 -2.01 -12.20
N GLY A 120 13.55 -2.20 -12.99
CA GLY A 120 13.67 -1.63 -14.32
C GLY A 120 14.98 -0.86 -14.45
N ASP A 121 14.93 0.37 -14.97
CA ASP A 121 16.13 1.20 -15.12
C ASP A 121 16.31 2.15 -13.91
N GLY A 122 17.19 1.77 -12.97
CA GLY A 122 17.57 2.61 -11.82
C GLY A 122 18.02 1.82 -10.60
N ASN A 123 18.42 2.55 -9.55
CA ASN A 123 18.93 1.95 -8.32
C ASN A 123 17.76 1.51 -7.42
N ASP A 124 17.17 0.36 -7.76
CA ASP A 124 15.93 -0.11 -7.15
C ASP A 124 16.11 -0.86 -5.83
N THR A 125 15.13 -0.74 -4.95
CA THR A 125 15.04 -1.49 -3.69
C THR A 125 13.78 -2.36 -3.71
N ILE A 126 13.96 -3.68 -3.80
CA ILE A 126 12.86 -4.64 -3.83
C ILE A 126 12.89 -5.51 -2.57
N ALA A 127 11.82 -5.47 -1.78
CA ALA A 127 11.60 -6.35 -0.63
C ALA A 127 10.48 -7.37 -0.93
N GLY A 128 10.87 -8.65 -1.06
CA GLY A 128 9.95 -9.77 -1.24
C GLY A 128 9.09 -10.06 0.01
N GLY A 129 8.12 -10.96 -0.13
CA GLY A 129 7.43 -11.58 1.00
C GLY A 129 8.15 -12.85 1.45
N LYS A 130 7.45 -13.71 2.20
CA LYS A 130 7.90 -15.08 2.52
C LYS A 130 7.54 -16.14 1.48
N GLY A 131 6.95 -15.72 0.35
CA GLY A 131 6.42 -16.61 -0.66
C GLY A 131 7.48 -17.14 -1.62
N VAL A 132 7.06 -17.50 -2.82
CA VAL A 132 7.97 -17.74 -3.96
C VAL A 132 7.71 -16.68 -5.01
N GLU A 133 8.46 -15.58 -4.92
CA GLU A 133 8.43 -14.48 -5.87
C GLU A 133 9.53 -14.57 -6.93
N THR A 134 9.31 -13.90 -8.06
CA THR A 134 10.37 -13.57 -9.02
C THR A 134 10.70 -12.09 -8.86
N LEU A 135 11.87 -11.78 -8.31
CA LEU A 135 12.35 -10.41 -8.11
C LEU A 135 13.45 -10.13 -9.15
N LEU A 136 13.19 -9.18 -10.04
CA LEU A 136 14.12 -8.74 -11.07
C LEU A 136 14.55 -7.31 -10.72
N GLY A 137 15.84 -7.10 -10.44
CA GLY A 137 16.36 -5.77 -10.15
C GLY A 137 16.33 -4.84 -11.37
N GLY A 138 16.54 -5.40 -12.57
CA GLY A 138 16.66 -4.63 -13.81
C GLY A 138 18.10 -4.14 -14.05
N ASN A 139 18.25 -2.94 -14.59
CA ASN A 139 19.51 -2.27 -14.89
C ASN A 139 19.79 -1.17 -13.85
N GLY A 140 20.77 -1.38 -12.96
CA GLY A 140 21.16 -0.41 -11.92
C GLY A 140 21.99 -1.04 -10.81
#